data_AF-A0A7X4JE35-F1
#
_entry.id   AF-A0A7X4JE35-F1
#
_cell.length_a   1.000
_cell.length_b   1.000
_cell.length_c   1.000
_cell.angle_alpha   90.00
_cell.angle_beta   90.00
_cell.angle_gamma   90.00
#
_symmetry.space_group_name_H-M   'P 1'
#
loop_
_entity.id
_entity.type
_entity.pdbx_description
1 polymer ?
#
loop_
_entity_poly.entity_id
_entity_poly.type
_entity_poly.pdbx_seq_one_letter_code
_entity_poly.pdbx_strand_id
1 'polypeptide(L)'
;MIIDCHGHYTTEPQQLKDYRERQKQEVEKDPFHQAGTVDLKITDDQLRESVKGAQLKFQRERGTDRTIFSPRASGMGHHIGNASTSIAWSIQSNDLIYRLTQLYP
;
A
#
# COMPACT_ATOMS: atom_id res chain seq x y z
N MET A 1 -17.20 4.41 -20.70
CA MET A 1 -16.54 4.36 -19.39
C MET A 1 -16.50 2.91 -18.94
N ILE A 2 -15.31 2.34 -18.78
CA ILE A 2 -15.02 0.98 -18.31
C ILE A 2 -14.32 1.10 -16.96
N ILE A 3 -14.93 0.54 -15.91
CA ILE A 3 -14.41 0.59 -14.55
C ILE A 3 -13.98 -0.81 -14.14
N ASP A 4 -12.71 -0.97 -13.80
CA ASP A 4 -12.20 -2.14 -13.11
C ASP A 4 -12.53 -2.00 -11.62
N CYS A 5 -13.45 -2.83 -11.11
CA CYS A 5 -13.90 -2.73 -9.73
C CYS A 5 -12.92 -3.33 -8.71
N HIS A 6 -11.82 -3.96 -9.17
CA HIS A 6 -10.92 -4.69 -8.27
C HIS A 6 -9.45 -4.52 -8.66
N GLY A 7 -8.83 -3.45 -8.15
CA GLY A 7 -7.39 -3.23 -8.23
C GLY A 7 -6.70 -3.22 -6.87
N HIS A 8 -5.52 -3.83 -6.81
CA HIS A 8 -4.63 -3.76 -5.65
C HIS A 8 -3.31 -3.10 -6.00
N TYR A 9 -2.76 -2.31 -5.08
CA TYR A 9 -1.42 -1.77 -5.21
C TYR A 9 -0.39 -2.85 -4.89
N THR A 10 0.12 -3.54 -5.91
CA THR A 10 1.05 -4.68 -5.78
C THR A 10 2.50 -4.34 -6.15
N THR A 11 2.76 -3.06 -6.43
CA THR A 11 4.06 -2.52 -6.85
C THR A 11 4.57 -1.45 -5.88
N GLU A 12 4.19 -1.54 -4.61
CA GLU A 12 4.54 -0.60 -3.56
C GLU A 12 6.07 -0.39 -3.45
N PRO A 13 6.53 0.84 -3.16
CA PRO A 13 7.94 1.14 -2.93
C PRO A 13 8.52 0.31 -1.78
N GLN A 14 9.83 0.05 -1.85
CA GLN A 14 10.53 -0.81 -0.91
C GLN A 14 10.38 -0.32 0.54
N GLN A 15 10.30 0.99 0.77
CA GLN A 15 10.17 1.60 2.09
C GLN A 15 8.94 1.10 2.86
N LEU A 16 7.80 0.85 2.18
CA LEU A 16 6.62 0.28 2.83
C LEU A 16 6.88 -1.16 3.31
N LYS A 17 7.60 -1.95 2.51
CA LYS A 17 7.96 -3.33 2.85
C LYS A 17 8.94 -3.35 4.02
N ASP A 18 9.94 -2.48 4.00
CA ASP A 18 10.93 -2.37 5.08
C ASP A 18 10.26 -1.97 6.42
N TYR A 19 9.28 -1.06 6.37
CA TYR A 19 8.45 -0.74 7.52
C TYR A 19 7.67 -1.97 8.02
N ARG A 20 7.02 -2.71 7.12
CA ARG A 20 6.24 -3.89 7.48
C ARG A 20 7.09 -5.01 8.09
N GLU A 21 8.27 -5.26 7.56
CA GLU A 21 9.19 -6.27 8.11
C GLU A 21 9.69 -5.86 9.49
N ARG A 22 10.04 -4.58 9.70
CA ARG A 22 10.39 -4.08 11.03
C ARG A 22 9.23 -4.24 12.01
N GLN A 23 8.02 -3.88 11.60
CA GLN A 23 6.82 -4.01 12.42
C GLN A 23 6.58 -5.47 12.85
N LYS A 24 6.76 -6.44 11.93
CA LYS A 24 6.68 -7.88 12.23
C LYS A 24 7.70 -8.31 13.27
N GLN A 25 8.96 -7.87 13.12
CA GLN A 25 10.03 -8.20 14.04
C GLN A 25 9.77 -7.64 15.45
N GLU A 26 9.22 -6.44 15.56
CA GLU A 26 8.89 -5.85 16.86
C GLU A 26 7.78 -6.65 17.58
N VAL A 27 6.73 -7.05 16.87
CA VAL A 27 5.65 -7.86 17.49
C VAL A 27 6.03 -9.30 17.75
N GLU A 28 7.00 -9.85 17.01
CA GLU A 28 7.58 -11.17 17.29
C GLU A 28 8.39 -11.16 18.58
N LYS A 29 9.11 -10.07 18.87
CA LYS A 29 9.86 -9.89 20.12
C LYS A 29 8.94 -9.56 21.31
N ASP A 30 7.92 -8.73 21.08
CA ASP A 30 6.94 -8.34 22.09
C ASP A 30 5.52 -8.33 21.49
N PRO A 31 4.69 -9.35 21.79
CA PRO A 31 3.31 -9.41 21.31
C PRO A 31 2.43 -8.21 21.70
N PHE A 32 2.80 -7.47 22.76
CA PHE A 32 2.08 -6.30 23.23
C PHE A 32 2.66 -4.97 22.73
N HIS A 33 3.69 -5.02 21.86
CA HIS A 33 4.29 -3.84 21.24
C HIS A 33 3.23 -2.92 20.62
N GLN A 34 3.35 -1.62 20.89
CA GLN A 34 2.46 -0.60 20.37
C GLN A 34 3.05 0.01 19.09
N ALA A 35 2.50 -0.38 17.93
CA ALA A 35 3.01 0.09 16.65
C ALA A 35 2.60 1.54 16.38
N GLY A 36 3.56 2.34 15.91
CA GLY A 36 3.34 3.70 15.42
C GLY A 36 3.34 3.79 13.89
N THR A 37 2.77 4.88 13.37
CA THR A 37 2.98 5.32 11.99
C THR A 37 4.31 6.07 11.87
N VAL A 38 4.88 6.08 10.68
CA VAL A 38 6.16 6.76 10.39
C VAL A 38 6.07 7.47 9.05
N ASP A 39 6.84 8.53 8.88
CA ASP A 39 7.04 9.10 7.54
C ASP A 39 7.98 8.18 6.74
N LEU A 40 7.40 7.42 5.79
CA LEU A 40 8.13 6.45 4.96
C LEU A 40 9.10 7.10 3.97
N LYS A 41 9.15 8.44 3.86
CA LYS A 41 10.00 9.18 2.93
C LYS A 41 9.88 8.67 1.48
N ILE A 42 8.64 8.41 1.07
CA ILE A 42 8.30 8.02 -0.31
C ILE A 42 7.90 9.28 -1.07
N THR A 43 8.67 9.64 -2.10
CA THR A 43 8.37 10.82 -2.94
C THR A 43 7.23 10.54 -3.93
N ASP A 44 6.61 11.60 -4.46
CA ASP A 44 5.59 11.45 -5.49
C ASP A 44 6.14 10.81 -6.76
N ASP A 45 7.37 11.14 -7.17
CA ASP A 45 8.04 10.51 -8.31
C ASP A 45 8.22 9.00 -8.12
N GLN A 46 8.57 8.56 -6.89
CA GLN A 46 8.62 7.13 -6.58
C GLN A 46 7.25 6.47 -6.72
N LEU A 47 6.18 7.12 -6.26
CA LEU A 47 4.81 6.61 -6.45
C LEU A 47 4.44 6.54 -7.92
N ARG A 48 4.74 7.58 -8.71
CA ARG A 48 4.45 7.61 -10.15
C ARG A 48 5.16 6.46 -10.88
N GLU A 49 6.47 6.30 -10.64
CA GLU A 49 7.24 5.24 -11.28
C GLU A 49 6.76 3.85 -10.87
N SER A 50 6.33 3.67 -9.61
CA SER A 50 5.85 2.39 -9.11
C SER A 50 4.61 1.83 -9.84
N VAL A 51 3.75 2.70 -10.39
CA VAL A 51 2.51 2.28 -11.10
C VAL A 51 2.61 2.38 -12.62
N LYS A 52 3.60 3.12 -13.14
CA LYS A 52 3.77 3.44 -14.56
C LYS A 52 3.96 2.21 -15.45
N GLY A 53 4.84 1.29 -15.04
CA GLY A 53 5.16 0.07 -15.77
C GLY A 53 4.18 -1.09 -15.54
N ALA A 54 3.21 -0.92 -14.64
CA ALA A 54 2.27 -1.96 -14.23
C ALA A 54 0.83 -1.49 -14.41
N GLN A 55 0.18 -0.97 -13.37
CA GLN A 55 -1.25 -0.63 -13.37
C GLN A 55 -1.61 0.32 -14.50
N LEU A 56 -0.87 1.42 -14.67
CA LEU A 56 -1.18 2.42 -15.71
C LEU A 56 -0.88 1.89 -17.12
N LYS A 57 0.14 1.03 -17.27
CA LYS A 57 0.43 0.37 -18.55
C LYS A 57 -0.73 -0.54 -18.95
N PHE A 58 -1.12 -1.46 -18.06
CA PHE A 58 -2.19 -2.41 -18.35
C PHE A 58 -3.55 -1.74 -18.46
N GLN A 59 -3.80 -0.68 -17.71
CA GLN A 59 -5.02 0.11 -17.84
C GLN A 59 -5.19 0.64 -19.28
N ARG A 60 -4.11 1.19 -19.88
CA ARG A 60 -4.09 1.64 -21.27
C ARG A 60 -4.23 0.49 -22.27
N GLU A 61 -3.44 -0.57 -22.09
CA GLU A 61 -3.43 -1.72 -23.01
C GLU A 61 -4.76 -2.48 -23.03
N ARG A 62 -5.48 -2.51 -21.90
CA ARG A 62 -6.78 -3.18 -21.76
C ARG A 62 -7.98 -2.27 -22.02
N GLY A 63 -7.76 -0.98 -22.24
CA GLY A 63 -8.84 -0.01 -22.52
C GLY A 63 -9.76 0.29 -21.33
N THR A 64 -9.27 0.18 -20.09
CA THR A 64 -10.03 0.54 -18.89
C THR A 64 -9.86 2.03 -18.54
N ASP A 65 -10.93 2.70 -18.12
CA ASP A 65 -10.91 4.15 -17.83
C ASP A 65 -10.54 4.45 -16.37
N ARG A 66 -11.02 3.64 -15.42
CA ARG A 66 -10.80 3.82 -13.98
C ARG A 66 -10.66 2.46 -13.28
N THR A 67 -9.98 2.48 -12.13
CA THR A 67 -9.85 1.31 -11.26
C THR A 67 -10.22 1.71 -9.82
N ILE A 68 -11.06 0.91 -9.16
CA ILE A 68 -11.23 0.98 -7.71
C ILE A 68 -9.99 0.35 -7.08
N PHE A 69 -9.17 1.17 -6.43
CA PHE A 69 -7.83 0.79 -6.01
C PHE A 69 -7.72 0.69 -4.49
N SER A 70 -7.09 -0.37 -4.01
CA SER A 70 -6.98 -0.70 -2.59
C SER A 70 -5.59 -1.26 -2.25
N PRO A 71 -5.22 -1.36 -0.96
CA PRO A 71 -3.97 -2.01 -0.56
C PRO A 71 -3.86 -3.46 -1.04
N ARG A 72 -2.63 -3.97 -1.12
CA ARG A 72 -2.35 -5.37 -1.46
C ARG A 72 -3.04 -6.34 -0.50
N ALA A 73 -3.94 -7.18 -1.03
CA ALA A 73 -4.65 -8.16 -0.22
C ALA A 73 -3.74 -9.14 0.53
N SER A 74 -2.77 -9.75 -0.17
CA SER A 74 -1.79 -10.66 0.47
C SER A 74 -0.86 -9.96 1.47
N GLY A 75 -0.76 -8.63 1.41
CA GLY A 75 0.00 -7.81 2.36
C GLY A 75 -0.77 -7.44 3.63
N MET A 76 -2.10 -7.64 3.69
CA MET A 76 -2.92 -7.19 4.81
C MET A 76 -2.51 -7.83 6.15
N GLY A 77 -2.29 -9.16 6.16
CA GLY A 77 -1.69 -9.87 7.29
C GLY A 77 -2.35 -9.59 8.65
N HIS A 78 -3.69 -9.65 8.72
CA HIS A 78 -4.47 -9.36 9.94
C HIS A 78 -4.17 -10.28 11.14
N HIS A 79 -3.56 -11.43 10.89
CA HIS A 79 -3.16 -12.40 11.92
C HIS A 79 -1.82 -12.03 12.60
N ILE A 80 -1.17 -10.94 12.19
CA ILE A 80 0.16 -10.55 12.67
C ILE A 80 0.03 -9.41 13.67
N GLY A 81 0.52 -9.64 14.90
CA GLY A 81 0.58 -8.64 15.97
C GLY A 81 -0.77 -8.43 16.65
N ASN A 82 -1.04 -7.18 17.03
CA ASN A 82 -2.22 -6.79 17.80
C ASN A 82 -3.00 -5.66 17.09
N ALA A 83 -4.01 -5.10 17.78
CA ALA A 83 -4.85 -4.03 17.24
C ALA A 83 -4.05 -2.79 16.81
N SER A 84 -3.03 -2.39 17.59
CA SER A 84 -2.17 -1.25 17.25
C SER A 84 -1.37 -1.52 15.98
N THR A 85 -0.85 -2.75 15.83
CA THR A 85 -0.15 -3.23 14.64
C THR A 85 -1.02 -3.10 13.39
N SER A 86 -2.27 -3.55 13.51
CA SER A 86 -3.25 -3.49 12.42
C SER A 86 -3.58 -2.05 12.05
N ILE A 87 -3.86 -1.19 13.03
CA ILE A 87 -4.17 0.23 12.80
C ILE A 87 -3.02 0.93 12.07
N ALA A 88 -1.79 0.81 12.57
CA ALA A 88 -0.64 1.47 11.98
C ALA A 88 -0.37 0.99 10.54
N TRP A 89 -0.51 -0.33 10.29
CA TRP A 89 -0.36 -0.89 8.96
C TRP A 89 -1.44 -0.43 7.98
N SER A 90 -2.70 -0.39 8.43
CA SER A 90 -3.82 0.09 7.62
C SER A 90 -3.66 1.57 7.26
N ILE A 91 -3.23 2.43 8.20
CA ILE A 91 -2.99 3.85 7.92
C ILE A 91 -1.92 4.00 6.85
N GLN A 92 -0.75 3.38 7.03
CA GLN A 92 0.36 3.47 6.07
C GLN A 92 -0.03 3.00 4.68
N SER A 93 -0.78 1.90 4.60
CA SER A 93 -1.22 1.33 3.33
C SER A 93 -2.25 2.24 2.64
N ASN A 94 -3.24 2.73 3.38
CA ASN A 94 -4.31 3.56 2.85
C ASN A 94 -3.81 4.96 2.45
N ASP A 95 -2.84 5.52 3.16
CA ASP A 95 -2.23 6.81 2.82
C ASP A 95 -1.54 6.76 1.44
N LEU A 96 -0.87 5.65 1.10
CA LEU A 96 -0.29 5.49 -0.23
C LEU A 96 -1.34 5.37 -1.34
N ILE A 97 -2.44 4.66 -1.07
CA ILE A 97 -3.58 4.61 -2.01
C ILE A 97 -4.15 6.01 -2.20
N TYR A 98 -4.41 6.73 -1.12
CA TYR A 98 -4.93 8.10 -1.17
C TYR A 98 -4.00 9.00 -1.98
N ARG A 99 -2.69 8.99 -1.70
CA ARG A 99 -1.71 9.76 -2.48
C ARG A 99 -1.76 9.42 -3.98
N LEU A 100 -1.89 8.15 -4.34
CA LEU A 100 -2.04 7.76 -5.75
C LEU A 100 -3.33 8.33 -6.38
N THR A 101 -4.45 8.38 -5.65
CA THR A 101 -5.67 9.04 -6.15
C THR A 101 -5.49 10.54 -6.38
N GLN A 102 -4.63 11.20 -5.60
CA GLN A 102 -4.31 12.62 -5.80
C GLN A 102 -3.37 12.83 -6.99
N LEU A 103 -2.45 11.90 -7.22
CA LEU A 103 -1.50 11.95 -8.33
C LEU A 103 -2.15 11.56 -9.68
N TYR A 104 -3.24 10.80 -9.65
CA TYR A 104 -3.98 10.27 -10.79
C TYR A 104 -5.51 10.30 -10.54
N PRO A 105 -6.15 11.47 -10.60
CA PRO A 105 -7.59 11.61 -10.37
C PRO A 105 -8.45 11.04 -11.51
#